data_AF-A0A261FAS0-F1
#
_entry.id   AF-A0A261FAS0-F1
#
_cell.length_a   1.000
_cell.length_b   1.000
_cell.length_c   1.000
_cell.angle_alpha   90.00
_cell.angle_beta   90.00
_cell.angle_gamma   90.00
#
_symmetry.space_group_name_H-M   'P 1'
#
loop_
_entity.id
_entity.type
_entity.pdbx_description
1 polymer ?
#
loop_
_entity_poly.entity_id
_entity_poly.type
_entity_poly.pdbx_seq_one_letter_code
_entity_poly.pdbx_strand_id
1 'polypeptide(L)'
;MAENTETTTQENTSETKPEVKTFTQEDVDRIVQERLARSKKSEKKQANEPTEPSEQATQQASELEALRQENAKLTKQIADAEHAQAVNKMHLQIATKYGISDPSILVGDNEEEAEAFAKKLLAVFKPYENLATARSKQATNPTKKLSPREDFERVMRNLTQQ
;
A
#
# COMPACT_ATOMS: atom_id res chain seq x y z
N MET A 1 69.85 16.97 38.46
CA MET A 1 68.47 16.52 38.66
C MET A 1 67.60 17.75 38.57
N ALA A 2 66.49 17.62 37.82
CA ALA A 2 65.38 18.56 37.71
C ALA A 2 65.67 19.92 37.04
N GLU A 3 64.74 20.62 36.42
CA GLU A 3 63.45 20.37 35.75
C GLU A 3 63.00 21.76 35.26
N ASN A 4 62.05 21.79 34.32
CA ASN A 4 61.35 22.98 33.80
C ASN A 4 60.93 24.00 34.87
N THR A 5 60.91 25.29 34.55
CA THR A 5 59.72 26.03 34.05
C THR A 5 59.97 27.54 33.91
N GLU A 6 59.45 28.07 32.80
CA GLU A 6 58.81 29.38 32.63
C GLU A 6 59.60 30.71 32.64
N THR A 7 59.32 31.45 31.56
CA THR A 7 59.39 32.91 31.37
C THR A 7 60.77 33.54 31.35
N THR A 8 61.19 34.09 30.20
CA THR A 8 61.71 35.46 30.07
C THR A 8 61.94 35.80 28.59
N THR A 9 61.17 36.80 28.15
CA THR A 9 61.42 37.79 27.11
C THR A 9 62.83 37.85 26.54
N GLN A 10 62.96 37.80 25.22
CA GLN A 10 64.05 38.50 24.53
C GLN A 10 63.45 39.61 23.68
N GLU A 11 63.66 40.82 24.18
CA GLU A 11 63.57 42.08 23.47
C GLU A 11 64.39 41.99 22.19
N ASN A 12 63.78 42.40 21.08
CA ASN A 12 64.53 43.02 20.00
C ASN A 12 63.96 44.42 19.83
N THR A 13 64.77 45.37 20.27
CA THR A 13 64.60 46.81 20.23
C THR A 13 64.50 47.28 18.77
N SER A 14 63.29 47.60 18.34
CA SER A 14 63.08 48.61 17.30
C SER A 14 62.33 49.77 17.95
N GLU A 15 63.04 50.87 18.15
CA GLU A 15 62.50 52.14 18.59
C GLU A 15 61.33 52.56 17.68
N THR A 16 60.11 52.42 18.17
CA THR A 16 58.97 53.15 17.61
C THR A 16 58.07 53.53 18.78
N LYS A 17 58.23 54.77 19.21
CA LYS A 17 57.35 55.53 20.10
C LYS A 17 55.91 55.03 19.93
N PRO A 18 55.17 54.63 20.99
CA PRO A 18 53.75 54.36 20.82
C PRO A 18 53.10 55.68 20.45
N GLU A 19 52.88 55.93 19.16
CA GLU A 19 51.96 56.96 18.72
C GLU A 19 50.62 56.60 19.34
N VAL A 20 50.30 57.29 20.44
CA VAL A 20 48.95 57.34 20.97
C VAL A 20 48.12 57.89 19.83
N LYS A 21 47.48 57.00 19.06
CA LYS A 21 46.57 57.37 17.97
C LYS A 21 45.39 58.06 18.61
N THR A 22 45.51 59.37 18.82
CA THR A 22 44.41 60.22 19.23
C THR A 22 43.46 60.29 18.05
N PHE A 23 42.33 59.59 18.15
CA PHE A 23 41.25 59.71 17.18
C PHE A 23 40.80 61.16 17.13
N THR A 24 40.87 61.76 15.94
CA THR A 24 40.28 63.07 15.71
C THR A 24 38.76 62.94 15.61
N GLN A 25 38.03 64.02 15.89
CA GLN A 25 36.57 64.01 15.73
C GLN A 25 36.16 63.64 14.29
N GLU A 26 36.96 64.04 13.30
CA GLU A 26 36.78 63.69 11.89
C GLU A 26 36.94 62.18 11.64
N ASP A 27 37.85 61.51 12.36
CA ASP A 27 37.98 60.04 12.29
C ASP A 27 36.75 59.34 12.86
N VAL A 28 36.20 59.85 13.97
CA VAL A 28 34.99 59.31 14.59
C VAL A 28 33.80 59.50 13.65
N ASP A 29 33.63 60.70 13.09
CA ASP A 29 32.52 61.00 12.18
C ASP A 29 32.60 60.13 10.91
N ARG A 30 33.80 59.89 10.38
CA ARG A 30 34.02 58.98 9.25
C ARG A 30 33.61 57.54 9.58
N ILE A 31 33.99 57.04 10.76
CA ILE A 31 33.65 55.68 11.20
C ILE A 31 32.15 55.54 11.41
N VAL A 32 31.49 56.56 11.96
CA VAL A 32 30.04 56.57 12.15
C VAL A 32 29.33 56.55 10.79
N GLN A 33 29.75 57.40 9.85
CA GLN A 33 29.19 57.42 8.49
C GLN A 33 29.40 56.09 7.77
N GLU A 34 30.58 55.49 7.91
CA GLU A 34 30.89 54.19 7.31
C GLU A 34 30.02 53.07 7.89
N ARG A 35 29.87 53.02 9.22
CA ARG A 35 28.97 52.05 9.89
C ARG A 35 27.52 52.27 9.48
N LEU A 36 27.06 53.52 9.42
CA LEU A 36 25.70 53.85 9.03
C LEU A 36 25.43 53.49 7.57
N ALA A 37 26.39 53.72 6.67
CA ALA A 37 26.30 53.33 5.26
C ALA A 37 26.27 51.80 5.11
N ARG A 38 27.08 51.07 5.89
CA ARG A 38 27.08 49.60 5.92
C ARG A 38 25.75 49.06 6.44
N SER A 39 25.19 49.62 7.51
CA SER A 39 23.86 49.23 8.05
C SER A 39 22.73 49.52 7.06
N LYS A 40 22.71 50.71 6.44
CA LYS A 40 21.73 51.03 5.39
C LYS A 40 21.83 50.11 4.17
N LYS A 41 23.04 49.65 3.84
CA LYS A 41 23.27 48.70 2.74
C LYS A 41 22.84 47.27 3.09
N SER A 42 23.02 46.83 4.34
CA SER A 42 22.51 45.53 4.80
C SER A 42 20.99 45.50 4.91
N GLU A 43 20.38 46.57 5.43
CA GLU A 43 18.92 46.70 5.54
C GLU A 43 18.25 46.75 4.15
N LYS A 44 18.83 47.50 3.20
CA LYS A 44 18.33 47.51 1.80
C LYS A 44 18.51 46.18 1.08
N LYS A 45 19.49 45.35 1.47
CA LYS A 45 19.69 44.01 0.91
C LYS A 45 18.68 43.01 1.49
N GLN A 46 18.41 43.06 2.80
CA GLN A 46 17.38 42.23 3.43
C GLN A 46 15.96 42.62 3.00
N ALA A 47 15.69 43.91 2.78
CA ALA A 47 14.39 44.37 2.28
C ALA A 47 14.16 44.11 0.77
N ASN A 48 15.20 43.76 0.01
CA ASN A 48 15.12 43.38 -1.41
C ASN A 48 15.36 41.89 -1.64
N GLU A 49 15.51 41.08 -0.60
CA GLU A 49 15.43 39.64 -0.77
C GLU A 49 13.96 39.30 -1.05
N PRO A 50 13.62 38.78 -2.24
CA PRO A 50 12.24 38.48 -2.56
C PRO A 50 11.74 37.41 -1.59
N THR A 51 10.70 37.74 -0.83
CA THR A 51 9.92 36.81 0.01
C THR A 51 9.07 35.84 -0.80
N GLU A 52 9.21 35.85 -2.12
CA GLU A 52 8.55 34.92 -3.02
C GLU A 52 9.35 33.60 -3.00
N PRO A 53 8.72 32.44 -2.71
CA PRO A 53 9.37 31.17 -2.90
C PRO A 53 9.84 31.14 -4.35
N SER A 54 11.14 30.87 -4.56
CA SER A 54 11.67 30.80 -5.92
C SER A 54 10.79 29.88 -6.75
N GLU A 55 10.56 30.20 -8.03
CA GLU A 55 9.75 29.35 -8.92
C GLU A 55 10.24 27.89 -8.94
N GLN A 56 11.51 27.67 -8.61
CA GLN A 56 12.10 26.35 -8.41
C GLN A 56 11.56 25.64 -7.16
N ALA A 57 11.40 26.34 -6.04
CA ALA A 57 10.84 25.77 -4.82
C ALA A 57 9.35 25.39 -4.99
N THR A 58 8.58 26.19 -5.74
CA THR A 58 7.17 25.87 -6.04
C THR A 58 7.05 24.71 -7.02
N GLN A 59 7.91 24.63 -8.05
CA GLN A 59 7.98 23.49 -8.96
C GLN A 59 8.36 22.19 -8.23
N GLN A 60 9.38 22.24 -7.37
CA GLN A 60 9.80 21.09 -6.57
C GLN A 60 8.72 20.63 -5.59
N ALA A 61 8.00 21.56 -4.95
CA ALA A 61 6.87 21.22 -4.08
C ALA A 61 5.76 20.52 -4.86
N SER A 62 5.42 21.03 -6.05
CA SER A 62 4.42 20.41 -6.93
C SER A 62 4.83 19.02 -7.40
N GLU A 63 6.10 18.81 -7.73
CA GLU A 63 6.64 17.50 -8.14
C GLU A 63 6.62 16.51 -6.97
N LEU A 64 7.04 16.93 -5.77
CA LEU A 64 6.98 16.09 -4.57
C LEU A 64 5.54 15.68 -4.22
N GLU A 65 4.57 16.58 -4.41
CA GLU A 65 3.17 16.28 -4.18
C GLU A 65 2.61 15.31 -5.22
N ALA A 66 2.96 15.49 -6.51
CA ALA A 66 2.60 14.54 -7.56
C ALA A 66 3.19 13.14 -7.28
N LEU A 67 4.46 13.06 -6.90
CA LEU A 67 5.11 11.79 -6.54
C LEU A 67 4.48 11.16 -5.29
N ARG A 68 4.06 11.95 -4.31
CA ARG A 68 3.34 11.44 -3.12
C ARG A 68 1.99 10.88 -3.48
N GLN A 69 1.24 11.56 -4.35
CA GLN A 69 -0.06 11.07 -4.83
C GLN A 69 0.10 9.79 -5.64
N GLU A 70 1.11 9.70 -6.50
CA GLU A 70 1.41 8.48 -7.25
C GLU A 70 1.80 7.32 -6.32
N ASN A 71 2.69 7.56 -5.35
CA ASN A 71 3.04 6.55 -4.36
C ASN A 71 1.82 6.09 -3.55
N ALA A 72 0.96 7.00 -3.10
CA ALA A 72 -0.27 6.65 -2.39
C ALA A 72 -1.25 5.83 -3.26
N LYS A 73 -1.30 6.12 -4.57
CA LYS A 73 -2.09 5.33 -5.52
C LYS A 73 -1.50 3.93 -5.71
N LEU A 74 -0.18 3.82 -5.87
CA LEU A 74 0.51 2.54 -6.03
C LEU A 74 0.38 1.68 -4.78
N THR A 75 0.53 2.25 -3.58
CA THR A 75 0.34 1.49 -2.33
C THR A 75 -1.09 0.98 -2.19
N LYS A 76 -2.09 1.79 -2.57
CA LYS A 76 -3.48 1.33 -2.62
C LYS A 76 -3.68 0.18 -3.61
N GLN A 77 -3.12 0.28 -4.82
CA GLN A 77 -3.21 -0.78 -5.82
C GLN A 77 -2.56 -2.09 -5.35
N ILE A 78 -1.43 -2.01 -4.65
CA ILE A 78 -0.79 -3.17 -4.04
C ILE A 78 -1.70 -3.78 -2.97
N ALA A 79 -2.26 -2.97 -2.07
CA ALA A 79 -3.17 -3.46 -1.04
C ALA A 79 -4.42 -4.12 -1.63
N ASP A 80 -5.02 -3.52 -2.66
CA ASP A 80 -6.18 -4.07 -3.36
C ASP A 80 -5.83 -5.41 -4.06
N ALA A 81 -4.63 -5.51 -4.66
CA ALA A 81 -4.15 -6.73 -5.30
C ALA A 81 -3.85 -7.85 -4.28
N GLU A 82 -3.23 -7.52 -3.15
CA GLU A 82 -2.98 -8.46 -2.06
C GLU A 82 -4.29 -8.96 -1.44
N HIS A 83 -5.25 -8.08 -1.23
CA HIS A 83 -6.59 -8.45 -0.77
C HIS A 83 -7.27 -9.41 -1.75
N ALA A 84 -7.25 -9.10 -3.05
CA ALA A 84 -7.82 -9.98 -4.07
C ALA A 84 -7.13 -11.36 -4.10
N GLN A 85 -5.81 -11.43 -3.90
CA GLN A 85 -5.10 -12.72 -3.79
C GLN A 85 -5.49 -13.49 -2.53
N ALA A 86 -5.66 -12.81 -1.39
CA ALA A 86 -6.09 -13.43 -0.15
C ALA A 86 -7.51 -14.02 -0.29
N VAL A 87 -8.44 -13.27 -0.87
CA VAL A 87 -9.81 -13.72 -1.16
C VAL A 87 -9.79 -14.92 -2.11
N ASN A 88 -9.03 -14.86 -3.21
CA ASN A 88 -8.90 -15.98 -4.14
C ASN A 88 -8.36 -17.25 -3.47
N LYS A 89 -7.37 -17.12 -2.60
CA LYS A 89 -6.81 -18.25 -1.84
C LYS A 89 -7.86 -18.86 -0.90
N MET A 90 -8.64 -18.02 -0.23
CA MET A 90 -9.74 -18.46 0.63
C MET A 90 -10.83 -19.16 -0.19
N HIS A 91 -11.23 -18.61 -1.35
CA HIS A 91 -12.17 -19.25 -2.28
C HIS A 91 -11.67 -20.62 -2.75
N LEU A 92 -10.38 -20.77 -3.06
CA LEU A 92 -9.80 -22.08 -3.42
C LEU A 92 -9.93 -23.12 -2.29
N GLN A 93 -9.69 -22.72 -1.04
CA GLN A 93 -9.81 -23.60 0.12
C GLN A 93 -11.27 -24.03 0.34
N ILE A 94 -12.21 -23.08 0.27
CA ILE A 94 -13.64 -23.33 0.40
C ILE A 94 -14.12 -24.23 -0.75
N ALA A 95 -13.75 -23.92 -1.99
CA ALA A 95 -14.13 -24.72 -3.15
C ALA A 95 -13.66 -26.17 -3.01
N THR A 96 -12.43 -26.38 -2.54
CA THR A 96 -11.89 -27.72 -2.26
C THR A 96 -12.70 -28.44 -1.16
N LYS A 97 -13.09 -27.73 -0.09
CA LYS A 97 -13.87 -28.27 1.03
C LYS A 97 -15.28 -28.71 0.61
N TYR A 98 -15.94 -27.96 -0.28
CA TYR A 98 -17.31 -28.22 -0.71
C TYR A 98 -17.41 -28.96 -2.06
N GLY A 99 -16.28 -29.34 -2.66
CA GLY A 99 -16.24 -30.08 -3.94
C GLY A 99 -16.62 -29.24 -5.15
N ILE A 100 -16.39 -27.93 -5.10
CA ILE A 100 -16.69 -27.01 -6.19
C ILE A 100 -15.51 -26.99 -7.17
N SER A 101 -15.78 -27.25 -8.45
CA SER A 101 -14.72 -27.34 -9.48
C SER A 101 -14.13 -26.00 -9.89
N ASP A 102 -14.92 -24.93 -9.84
CA ASP A 102 -14.49 -23.57 -10.18
C ASP A 102 -14.59 -22.66 -8.94
N PRO A 103 -13.48 -22.21 -8.33
CA PRO A 103 -13.50 -21.33 -7.17
C PRO A 103 -14.03 -19.93 -7.49
N SER A 104 -13.98 -19.48 -8.74
CA SER A 104 -14.41 -18.13 -9.15
C SER A 104 -15.92 -17.92 -9.05
N ILE A 105 -16.70 -18.98 -8.86
CA ILE A 105 -18.15 -18.86 -8.64
C ILE A 105 -18.50 -18.46 -7.20
N LEU A 106 -17.56 -18.56 -6.26
CA LEU A 106 -17.78 -18.19 -4.88
C LEU A 106 -17.80 -16.67 -4.73
N VAL A 107 -18.72 -16.18 -3.89
CA VAL A 107 -18.92 -14.75 -3.64
C VAL A 107 -18.79 -14.49 -2.16
N GLY A 108 -18.06 -13.43 -1.81
CA GLY A 108 -17.83 -12.98 -0.45
C GLY A 108 -16.36 -12.64 -0.21
N ASP A 109 -16.11 -11.56 0.52
CA ASP A 109 -14.76 -11.13 0.91
C ASP A 109 -14.32 -11.78 2.23
N ASN A 110 -15.29 -12.34 2.98
CA ASN A 110 -15.08 -13.04 4.23
C ASN A 110 -15.29 -14.55 4.08
N GLU A 111 -14.61 -15.35 4.90
CA GLU A 111 -14.74 -16.81 4.89
C GLU A 111 -16.19 -17.26 5.16
N GLU A 112 -16.87 -16.64 6.12
CA GLU A 112 -18.25 -16.98 6.48
C GLU A 112 -19.23 -16.76 5.33
N GLU A 113 -19.07 -15.66 4.59
CA GLU A 113 -19.91 -15.31 3.44
C GLU A 113 -19.68 -16.29 2.29
N ALA A 114 -18.42 -16.55 1.96
CA ALA A 114 -18.05 -17.49 0.90
C ALA A 114 -18.49 -18.93 1.26
N GLU A 115 -18.39 -19.34 2.52
CA GLU A 115 -18.92 -20.63 2.99
C GLU A 115 -20.44 -20.71 2.93
N ALA A 116 -21.14 -19.67 3.37
CA ALA A 116 -22.61 -19.63 3.32
C ALA A 116 -23.09 -19.71 1.86
N PHE A 117 -22.40 -19.02 0.95
CA PHE A 117 -22.65 -19.09 -0.47
C PHE A 117 -22.39 -20.51 -1.01
N ALA A 118 -21.27 -21.14 -0.67
CA ALA A 118 -20.97 -22.52 -1.07
C ALA A 118 -22.05 -23.51 -0.60
N LYS A 119 -22.51 -23.39 0.66
CA LYS A 119 -23.60 -24.22 1.21
C LYS A 119 -24.91 -23.99 0.45
N LYS A 120 -25.25 -22.74 0.14
CA LYS A 120 -26.44 -22.39 -0.64
C LYS A 120 -26.36 -22.97 -2.05
N LEU A 121 -25.20 -22.86 -2.69
CA LEU A 121 -24.95 -23.43 -4.01
C LEU A 121 -25.21 -24.94 -4.02
N LEU A 122 -24.61 -25.67 -3.07
CA LEU A 122 -24.80 -27.10 -2.95
C LEU A 122 -26.28 -27.47 -2.70
N ALA A 123 -26.99 -26.71 -1.86
CA ALA A 123 -28.41 -26.94 -1.59
C ALA A 123 -29.28 -26.82 -2.86
N VAL A 124 -28.95 -25.89 -3.77
CA VAL A 124 -29.65 -25.72 -5.05
C VAL A 124 -29.41 -26.91 -5.98
N PHE A 125 -28.22 -27.51 -5.97
CA PHE A 125 -27.86 -28.60 -6.88
C PHE A 125 -28.22 -30.01 -6.37
N LYS A 126 -28.35 -30.23 -5.06
CA LYS A 126 -28.73 -31.53 -4.47
C LYS A 126 -29.96 -32.21 -5.11
N PRO A 127 -31.06 -31.51 -5.42
CA PRO A 127 -32.21 -32.14 -6.09
C PRO A 127 -31.86 -32.71 -7.48
N TYR A 128 -30.95 -32.07 -8.20
CA TYR A 128 -30.56 -32.46 -9.56
C TYR A 128 -29.58 -33.64 -9.57
N GLU A 129 -28.68 -33.75 -8.60
CA GLU A 129 -27.83 -34.94 -8.44
C GLU A 129 -28.66 -36.20 -8.21
N ASN A 130 -29.68 -36.10 -7.35
CA ASN A 130 -30.62 -37.20 -7.10
C ASN A 130 -31.39 -37.57 -8.36
N LEU A 131 -31.81 -36.58 -9.16
CA LEU A 131 -32.53 -36.82 -10.41
C LEU A 131 -31.63 -37.47 -11.48
N ALA A 132 -30.38 -37.00 -11.62
CA ALA A 132 -29.40 -37.57 -12.52
C ALA A 132 -29.08 -39.02 -12.15
N THR A 133 -28.92 -39.29 -10.85
CA THR A 133 -28.69 -40.64 -10.31
C THR A 133 -29.91 -41.54 -10.48
N ALA A 134 -31.12 -41.01 -10.29
CA ALA A 134 -32.36 -41.77 -10.50
C ALA A 134 -32.54 -42.13 -11.98
N ARG A 135 -32.28 -41.19 -12.89
CA ARG A 135 -32.31 -41.42 -14.34
C ARG A 135 -31.24 -42.39 -14.80
N SER A 136 -30.01 -42.28 -14.28
CA SER A 136 -28.95 -43.22 -14.62
C SER A 136 -29.28 -44.63 -14.16
N LYS A 137 -29.81 -44.81 -12.95
CA LYS A 137 -30.31 -46.09 -12.45
C LYS A 137 -31.48 -46.63 -13.29
N GLN A 138 -32.38 -45.76 -13.76
CA GLN A 138 -33.48 -46.16 -14.63
C GLN A 138 -32.98 -46.61 -16.01
N ALA A 139 -31.91 -46.01 -16.53
CA ALA A 139 -31.29 -46.38 -17.80
C ALA A 139 -30.39 -47.63 -17.69
N THR A 140 -29.75 -47.86 -16.54
CA THR A 140 -28.83 -48.98 -16.31
C THR A 140 -29.47 -50.18 -15.64
N ASN A 141 -30.70 -50.07 -15.14
CA ASN A 141 -31.48 -51.25 -14.82
C ASN A 141 -31.73 -52.00 -16.13
N PRO A 142 -31.10 -53.17 -16.37
CA PRO A 142 -31.63 -54.04 -17.41
C PRO A 142 -33.05 -54.33 -16.94
N THR A 143 -34.07 -53.89 -17.68
CA THR A 143 -35.40 -54.48 -17.55
C THR A 143 -35.14 -55.97 -17.65
N LYS A 144 -35.21 -56.69 -16.51
CA LYS A 144 -35.04 -58.13 -16.47
C LYS A 144 -36.08 -58.61 -17.47
N LYS A 145 -35.65 -59.04 -18.67
CA LYS A 145 -36.58 -59.47 -19.71
C LYS A 145 -37.31 -60.63 -19.06
N LEU A 146 -38.57 -60.40 -18.65
CA LEU A 146 -39.37 -61.48 -18.11
C LEU A 146 -39.41 -62.54 -19.21
N SER A 147 -39.25 -63.80 -18.82
CA SER A 147 -39.50 -64.86 -19.79
C SER A 147 -40.95 -64.71 -20.30
N PRO A 148 -41.24 -65.09 -21.55
CA PRO A 148 -42.60 -64.98 -22.09
C PRO A 148 -43.69 -65.60 -21.18
N ARG A 149 -43.32 -66.62 -20.40
CA ARG A 149 -44.19 -67.24 -19.39
C ARG A 149 -44.46 -66.33 -18.19
N GLU A 150 -43.43 -65.72 -17.61
CA GLU A 150 -43.58 -64.83 -16.45
C GLU A 150 -44.34 -63.54 -16.82
N ASP A 151 -44.16 -63.04 -18.04
CA ASP A 151 -44.95 -61.91 -18.56
C ASP A 151 -46.44 -62.29 -18.71
N PHE A 152 -46.72 -63.48 -19.25
CA PHE A 152 -48.10 -63.97 -19.35
C PHE A 152 -48.76 -64.15 -17.97
N GLU A 153 -48.04 -64.73 -17.00
CA GLU A 153 -48.53 -64.88 -15.63
C GLU A 153 -48.82 -63.53 -14.95
N ARG A 154 -47.98 -62.52 -15.21
CA ARG A 154 -48.18 -61.16 -14.70
C ARG A 154 -49.42 -60.50 -15.31
N VAL A 155 -49.62 -60.64 -16.61
CA VAL A 155 -50.81 -60.11 -17.31
C VAL A 155 -52.07 -60.80 -16.80
N MET A 156 -52.07 -62.13 -16.69
CA MET A 156 -53.21 -62.89 -16.17
C MET A 156 -53.51 -62.53 -14.73
N ARG A 157 -52.50 -62.39 -13.86
CA ARG A 157 -52.68 -62.00 -12.45
C ARG A 157 -53.31 -60.62 -12.28
N ASN A 158 -53.02 -59.68 -13.19
CA ASN A 158 -53.63 -58.36 -13.18
C ASN A 158 -55.07 -58.37 -13.72
N LEU A 159 -55.36 -59.26 -14.68
CA LEU A 159 -56.70 -59.42 -15.25
C LEU A 159 -57.67 -60.11 -14.26
N THR A 160 -57.19 -61.01 -13.40
CA THR A 160 -58.02 -61.67 -12.38
C THR A 160 -58.29 -60.80 -11.14
N GLN A 161 -57.63 -59.64 -11.01
CA GLN A 161 -57.77 -58.73 -9.85
C GLN A 161 -58.61 -57.47 -10.14
N GLN A 162 -59.24 -57.38 -11.32
CA GLN A 162 -60.35 -56.47 -11.59
C GLN A 162 -61.67 -57.22 -11.46
#